data_AF-A0A6S7IZF1-F1
#
_entry.id   AF-A0A6S7IZF1-F1
#
_cell.length_a   1.000
_cell.length_b   1.000
_cell.length_c   1.000
_cell.angle_alpha   90.00
_cell.angle_beta   90.00
_cell.angle_gamma   90.00
#
_symmetry.space_group_name_H-M   'P 1'
#
loop_
_entity.id
_entity.type
_entity.pdbx_description
1 polymer ?
#
loop_
_entity_poly.entity_id
_entity_poly.type
_entity_poly.pdbx_seq_one_letter_code
_entity_poly.pdbx_strand_id
1 'polypeptide(L)'
;MPPVILADPAYPLLSWVLKGYPRNEATRSQRVFNYRLCRARMTGENTFGRWKRRFIRFTKRMDMDISTLAHVVLASCVSHNICEALKNEFLPDWADAEVLIEEPILPIDETPAPDAELIRDALAEYFTS
;
A
#
# COMPACT_ATOMS: atom_id res chain seq x y z
N MET A 1 -10.63 5.59 16.95
CA MET A 1 -10.41 6.06 15.58
C MET A 1 -10.82 4.93 14.63
N PRO A 2 -11.67 5.18 13.62
CA PRO A 2 -11.99 4.18 12.60
C PRO A 2 -10.74 3.82 11.77
N PRO A 3 -10.72 2.66 11.09
CA PRO A 3 -9.62 2.32 10.18
C PRO A 3 -9.55 3.31 9.02
N VAL A 4 -8.33 3.65 8.61
CA VAL A 4 -8.02 4.60 7.53
C VAL A 4 -7.11 3.95 6.50
N ILE A 5 -7.24 4.35 5.24
CA ILE A 5 -6.39 3.91 4.12
C ILE A 5 -5.19 4.83 4.03
N LEU A 6 -3.99 4.25 3.91
CA LEU A 6 -2.76 5.02 3.71
C LEU A 6 -2.51 5.16 2.21
N ALA A 7 -2.53 6.39 1.71
CA ALA A 7 -2.39 6.68 0.30
C ALA A 7 -1.08 7.41 -0.02
N ASP A 8 -0.71 7.38 -1.30
CA ASP A 8 0.39 8.17 -1.81
C ASP A 8 -0.02 9.66 -2.00
N PRO A 9 0.93 10.55 -2.33
CA PRO A 9 0.65 11.98 -2.49
C PRO A 9 -0.33 12.34 -3.61
N ALA A 10 -0.54 11.47 -4.61
CA ALA A 10 -1.43 11.70 -5.75
C ALA A 10 -2.91 11.55 -5.38
N TYR A 11 -3.23 10.86 -4.28
CA TYR A 11 -4.60 10.75 -3.76
C TYR A 11 -5.02 12.00 -2.96
N PRO A 12 -6.32 12.26 -2.82
CA PRO A 12 -6.85 13.33 -1.99
C PRO A 12 -6.78 12.94 -0.52
N LEU A 13 -6.81 13.95 0.36
CA LEU A 13 -6.93 13.72 1.80
C LEU A 13 -8.42 13.65 2.13
N LEU A 14 -8.87 12.51 2.67
CA LEU A 14 -10.28 12.23 2.99
C LEU A 14 -10.39 11.73 4.44
N SER A 15 -11.59 11.74 5.02
CA SER A 15 -11.83 11.28 6.40
C SER A 15 -11.41 9.83 6.63
N TRP A 16 -11.33 9.05 5.55
CA TRP A 16 -10.91 7.65 5.52
C TRP A 16 -9.61 7.42 4.72
N VAL A 17 -8.97 8.46 4.18
CA VAL A 17 -7.70 8.37 3.42
C VAL A 17 -6.66 9.34 4.00
N LEU A 18 -5.54 8.80 4.48
CA LEU A 18 -4.41 9.59 4.95
C LEU A 18 -3.32 9.70 3.88
N LYS A 19 -2.85 10.93 3.66
CA LYS A 19 -1.66 11.23 2.85
C LYS A 19 -0.67 12.12 3.59
N GLY A 20 0.58 12.05 3.16
CA GLY A 20 1.67 12.82 3.75
C GLY A 20 1.50 14.34 3.59
N TYR A 21 2.16 15.10 4.46
CA TYR A 21 2.31 16.55 4.32
C TYR A 21 3.24 16.89 3.15
N PRO A 22 3.02 18.04 2.47
CA PRO A 22 3.95 18.57 1.47
C PRO A 22 5.37 18.72 2.04
N ARG A 23 6.37 18.30 1.26
CA ARG A 23 7.76 18.18 1.75
C ARG A 23 8.47 19.52 1.97
N ASN A 24 8.04 20.56 1.25
CA ASN A 24 8.75 21.83 1.17
C ASN A 24 8.69 22.65 2.48
N GLU A 25 7.68 22.43 3.33
CA GLU A 25 7.44 23.23 4.54
C GLU A 25 7.11 22.37 5.78
N ALA A 26 7.46 21.08 5.76
CA ALA A 26 7.07 20.16 6.83
C ALA A 26 7.77 20.46 8.16
N THR A 27 6.98 20.70 9.22
CA THR A 27 7.45 20.82 10.61
C THR A 27 8.05 19.50 11.11
N ARG A 28 8.71 19.50 12.28
CA ARG A 28 9.30 18.28 12.84
C ARG A 28 8.26 17.16 13.02
N SER A 29 7.07 17.46 13.56
CA SER A 29 6.00 16.49 13.73
C SER A 29 5.48 15.94 12.40
N GLN A 30 5.29 16.82 11.42
CA GLN A 30 4.88 16.43 10.07
C GLN A 30 5.91 15.54 9.37
N ARG A 31 7.22 15.77 9.59
CA ARG A 31 8.29 14.90 9.07
C ARG A 31 8.27 13.51 9.72
N VAL A 32 8.04 13.43 11.04
CA VAL A 32 7.90 12.15 11.75
C VAL A 32 6.67 11.39 11.25
N PHE A 33 5.55 12.09 11.07
CA PHE A 33 4.34 11.53 10.46
C PHE A 33 4.62 10.98 9.07
N ASN A 34 5.21 11.79 8.17
CA ASN A 34 5.54 11.37 6.80
C ASN A 34 6.48 10.16 6.79
N TYR A 35 7.47 10.11 7.68
CA TYR A 35 8.36 8.96 7.80
C TYR A 35 7.58 7.69 8.19
N ARG A 36 6.71 7.77 9.21
CA ARG A 36 5.89 6.63 9.64
C ARG A 36 4.90 6.18 8.58
N LEU A 37 4.26 7.13 7.88
CA LEU A 37 3.36 6.85 6.76
C LEU A 37 4.11 6.11 5.64
N CYS A 38 5.27 6.63 5.22
CA CYS A 38 6.11 5.99 4.21
C CYS A 38 6.56 4.59 4.66
N ARG A 39 6.96 4.42 5.93
CA ARG A 39 7.35 3.12 6.48
C ARG A 39 6.22 2.10 6.41
N ALA A 40 5.02 2.48 6.82
CA ALA A 40 3.85 1.59 6.75
C ALA A 40 3.53 1.22 5.29
N ARG A 41 3.59 2.19 4.37
CA ARG A 41 3.36 1.97 2.94
C ARG A 41 4.41 1.04 2.33
N MET A 42 5.69 1.26 2.63
CA MET A 42 6.80 0.41 2.17
C MET A 42 6.64 -1.04 2.63
N THR A 43 6.09 -1.29 3.83
CA THR A 43 5.79 -2.66 4.27
C THR A 43 4.80 -3.34 3.32
N GLY A 44 3.69 -2.66 2.99
CA GLY A 44 2.71 -3.19 2.03
C GLY A 44 3.31 -3.39 0.64
N GLU A 45 4.00 -2.38 0.11
CA GLU A 45 4.64 -2.44 -1.21
C GLU A 45 5.66 -3.55 -1.32
N ASN A 46 6.51 -3.73 -0.30
CA ASN A 46 7.52 -4.79 -0.29
C ASN A 46 6.87 -6.18 -0.22
N THR A 47 5.84 -6.35 0.61
CA THR A 47 5.11 -7.62 0.71
C THR A 47 4.44 -7.97 -0.62
N PHE A 48 3.68 -7.06 -1.22
CA PHE A 48 3.03 -7.31 -2.51
C PHE A 48 4.04 -7.42 -3.66
N GLY A 49 5.15 -6.68 -3.61
CA GLY A 49 6.24 -6.80 -4.57
C GLY A 49 6.89 -8.18 -4.54
N ARG A 50 7.14 -8.74 -3.35
CA ARG A 50 7.63 -10.13 -3.20
C ARG A 50 6.58 -11.14 -3.62
N TRP A 51 5.31 -10.94 -3.25
CA TRP A 51 4.20 -11.80 -3.64
C TRP A 51 4.04 -11.89 -5.16
N LYS A 52 3.99 -10.74 -5.88
CA LYS A 52 3.89 -10.70 -7.35
C LYS A 52 5.02 -11.45 -8.03
N ARG A 53 6.24 -11.31 -7.52
CA ARG A 53 7.44 -12.00 -8.05
C ARG A 53 7.39 -13.51 -7.81
N ARG A 54 7.00 -13.95 -6.60
CA ARG A 54 6.82 -15.37 -6.26
C ARG A 54 5.72 -16.03 -7.09
N PHE A 55 4.64 -15.30 -7.36
CA PHE A 55 3.50 -15.76 -8.14
C PHE A 55 3.36 -14.99 -9.45
N ILE A 56 4.40 -15.09 -10.31
CA ILE A 56 4.50 -14.35 -11.58
C ILE A 56 3.28 -14.49 -12.50
N ARG A 57 2.45 -15.52 -12.33
CA ARG A 57 1.23 -15.68 -13.13
C ARG A 57 0.25 -14.51 -12.93
N PHE A 58 0.22 -13.89 -11.75
CA PHE A 58 -0.62 -12.72 -11.45
C PHE A 58 -0.15 -11.44 -12.13
N THR A 59 1.07 -11.39 -12.68
CA THR A 59 1.56 -10.25 -13.47
C THR A 59 1.14 -10.34 -14.93
N LYS A 60 0.49 -11.44 -15.33
CA LYS A 60 -0.01 -11.70 -16.68
C LYS A 60 -1.53 -11.79 -16.67
N ARG A 61 -2.16 -11.56 -17.82
CA ARG A 61 -3.61 -11.79 -18.00
C ARG A 61 -3.94 -13.25 -17.72
N MET A 62 -4.98 -13.47 -16.93
CA MET A 62 -5.49 -14.80 -16.61
C MET A 62 -6.86 -14.96 -17.25
N ASP A 63 -7.05 -16.09 -17.92
CA ASP A 63 -8.31 -16.45 -18.55
C ASP A 63 -9.14 -17.26 -17.55
N MET A 64 -9.81 -16.55 -16.66
CA MET A 64 -10.64 -17.14 -15.60
C MET A 64 -11.70 -16.14 -15.13
N ASP A 65 -12.79 -16.67 -14.60
CA ASP A 65 -13.84 -15.84 -14.01
C ASP A 65 -13.35 -15.07 -12.77
N ILE A 66 -13.87 -13.85 -12.57
CA ILE A 66 -13.48 -12.94 -11.49
C ILE A 66 -13.72 -13.57 -10.11
N SER A 67 -14.83 -14.29 -9.93
CA SER A 67 -15.13 -14.94 -8.64
C SER A 67 -14.09 -16.02 -8.33
N THR A 68 -13.71 -16.82 -9.32
CA THR A 68 -12.65 -17.84 -9.17
C THR A 68 -11.30 -17.18 -8.92
N LEU A 69 -11.00 -16.10 -9.64
CA LEU A 69 -9.75 -15.36 -9.48
C LEU A 69 -9.56 -14.84 -8.06
N ALA A 70 -10.62 -14.29 -7.45
CA ALA A 70 -10.58 -13.81 -6.08
C ALA A 70 -10.14 -14.91 -5.11
N HIS A 71 -10.66 -16.14 -5.25
CA HIS A 71 -10.26 -17.28 -4.42
C HIS A 71 -8.79 -17.66 -4.65
N VAL A 72 -8.33 -17.65 -5.91
CA VAL A 72 -6.94 -17.98 -6.26
C VAL A 72 -5.97 -16.93 -5.70
N VAL A 73 -6.32 -15.64 -5.77
CA VAL A 73 -5.56 -14.56 -5.13
C VAL A 73 -5.48 -14.78 -3.63
N LEU A 74 -6.60 -15.02 -2.95
CA LEU A 74 -6.61 -15.27 -1.50
C LEU A 74 -5.76 -16.49 -1.10
N ALA A 75 -5.91 -17.60 -1.81
CA ALA A 75 -5.11 -18.81 -1.56
C ALA A 75 -3.60 -18.55 -1.74
N SER A 76 -3.22 -17.74 -2.73
CA SER A 76 -1.83 -17.37 -2.94
C SER A 76 -1.28 -16.46 -1.83
N CYS A 77 -2.10 -15.56 -1.27
CA CYS A 77 -1.71 -14.72 -0.13
C CYS A 77 -1.45 -15.57 1.11
N VAL A 78 -2.31 -16.56 1.39
CA VAL A 78 -2.11 -17.51 2.49
C VAL A 78 -0.84 -18.33 2.27
N SER A 79 -0.65 -18.86 1.06
CA SER A 79 0.56 -19.63 0.70
C SER A 79 1.83 -18.79 0.83
N HIS A 80 1.79 -17.52 0.42
CA HIS A 80 2.89 -16.57 0.61
C HIS A 80 3.25 -16.40 2.07
N ASN A 81 2.25 -16.15 2.93
CA ASN A 81 2.46 -15.95 4.36
C ASN A 81 3.10 -17.18 5.01
N ILE A 82 2.68 -18.38 4.59
CA ILE A 82 3.32 -19.64 5.04
C ILE A 82 4.78 -19.70 4.59
N CYS A 83 5.07 -19.39 3.32
CA CYS A 83 6.46 -19.36 2.83
C CYS A 83 7.34 -18.37 3.60
N GLU A 84 6.84 -17.16 3.87
CA GLU A 84 7.57 -16.14 4.64
C GLU A 84 7.78 -16.59 6.10
N ALA A 85 6.76 -17.20 6.73
CA ALA A 85 6.86 -17.73 8.10
C ALA A 85 7.90 -18.85 8.22
N LEU A 86 7.99 -19.71 7.19
CA LEU A 86 8.98 -20.79 7.11
C LEU A 86 10.36 -20.31 6.63
N LYS A 87 10.53 -19.01 6.36
CA LYS A 87 11.75 -18.42 5.77
C LYS A 87 12.20 -19.15 4.50
N ASN A 88 11.22 -19.59 3.69
CA ASN A 88 11.48 -20.26 2.44
C ASN A 88 12.23 -19.31 1.49
N GLU A 89 13.26 -19.83 0.85
CA GLU A 89 14.16 -19.05 0.01
C GLU A 89 13.39 -18.31 -1.10
N PHE A 90 13.77 -17.06 -1.32
CA PHE A 90 13.25 -16.27 -2.43
C PHE A 90 14.20 -16.48 -3.60
N LEU A 91 13.75 -17.22 -4.62
CA LEU A 91 14.62 -17.62 -5.71
C LEU A 91 15.09 -16.39 -6.52
N PRO A 92 16.39 -16.32 -6.91
CA PRO A 92 16.94 -15.22 -7.69
C PRO A 92 16.17 -14.96 -8.99
N ASP A 93 15.73 -16.03 -9.67
CA ASP A 93 14.97 -15.96 -10.93
C ASP A 93 13.65 -15.17 -10.83
N TRP A 94 13.13 -14.97 -9.60
CA TRP A 94 11.93 -14.17 -9.36
C TRP A 94 12.21 -12.67 -9.27
N ALA A 95 13.47 -12.27 -9.02
CA ALA A 95 13.85 -10.86 -8.88
C ALA A 95 13.81 -10.11 -10.23
N ASP A 96 14.15 -10.81 -11.32
CA ASP A 96 14.34 -10.24 -12.67
C ASP A 96 13.06 -10.23 -13.51
N ALA A 97 11.94 -10.68 -12.96
CA ALA A 97 10.65 -10.63 -13.64
C ALA A 97 10.16 -9.18 -13.77
N GLU A 98 10.23 -8.60 -14.96
CA GLU A 98 9.60 -7.32 -15.27
C GLU A 98 8.08 -7.40 -15.06
N VAL A 99 7.57 -6.57 -14.16
CA VAL A 99 6.15 -6.43 -13.87
C VAL A 99 5.62 -5.24 -14.65
N LEU A 100 5.16 -5.47 -15.88
CA LEU A 100 4.47 -4.45 -16.67
C LEU A 100 2.97 -4.51 -16.36
N ILE A 101 2.54 -3.73 -15.37
CA ILE A 101 1.12 -3.49 -15.08
C ILE A 101 0.88 -2.00 -15.27
N GLU A 102 0.05 -1.64 -16.25
CA GLU A 102 -0.49 -0.28 -16.35
C GLU A 102 -1.45 -0.06 -15.18
N GLU A 103 -1.21 0.98 -14.39
CA GLU A 103 -2.14 1.37 -13.34
C GLU A 103 -3.42 1.91 -13.96
N PRO A 104 -4.61 1.41 -13.56
CA PRO A 104 -5.86 1.95 -14.06
C PRO A 104 -6.03 3.40 -13.59
N ILE A 105 -6.29 4.30 -14.52
CA ILE A 105 -6.64 5.70 -14.20
C ILE A 105 -8.09 5.70 -13.69
N LEU A 106 -8.26 5.83 -12.38
CA LEU A 106 -9.59 5.97 -11.76
C LEU A 106 -9.92 7.47 -11.58
N PRO A 107 -11.17 7.89 -11.82
CA PRO A 107 -11.63 9.22 -11.45
C PRO A 107 -11.53 9.38 -9.93
N ILE A 108 -10.80 10.41 -9.49
CA ILE A 108 -10.65 10.74 -8.08
C ILE A 108 -11.68 11.82 -7.73
N ASP A 109 -12.56 11.54 -6.77
CA ASP A 109 -13.41 12.57 -6.15
C ASP A 109 -12.54 13.41 -5.21
N GLU A 110 -12.34 14.68 -5.58
CA GLU A 110 -11.43 15.60 -4.90
C GLU A 110 -12.05 16.34 -3.72
N THR A 111 -13.29 16.04 -3.32
CA THR A 111 -13.96 16.79 -2.25
C THR A 111 -13.22 16.65 -0.92
N PRO A 112 -12.57 17.72 -0.40
CA PRO A 112 -11.80 17.63 0.84
C PRO A 112 -12.75 17.41 2.01
N ALA A 113 -12.50 16.36 2.79
CA ALA A 113 -13.27 16.13 4.02
C ALA A 113 -12.70 17.01 5.15
N PRO A 114 -13.51 17.89 5.78
CA PRO A 114 -13.01 18.89 6.73
C PRO A 114 -12.41 18.30 8.01
N ASP A 115 -12.73 17.05 8.33
CA ASP A 115 -12.21 16.30 9.48
C ASP A 115 -10.88 15.57 9.21
N ALA A 116 -10.50 15.41 7.95
CA ALA A 116 -9.32 14.64 7.57
C ALA A 116 -7.99 15.28 8.01
N GLU A 117 -7.93 16.62 7.98
CA GLU A 117 -6.77 17.37 8.47
C GLU A 117 -6.61 17.21 9.98
N LEU A 118 -7.71 17.32 10.73
CA LEU A 118 -7.71 17.14 12.18
C LEU A 118 -7.21 15.74 12.59
N ILE A 119 -7.65 14.70 11.89
CA ILE A 119 -7.18 13.32 12.15
C ILE A 119 -5.67 13.22 11.88
N ARG A 120 -5.20 13.76 10.75
CA ARG A 120 -3.79 13.71 10.37
C ARG A 120 -2.90 14.48 11.36
N ASP A 121 -3.33 15.67 11.77
CA ASP A 121 -2.60 16.53 12.69
C ASP A 121 -2.52 15.91 14.09
N ALA A 122 -3.64 15.36 14.60
CA ALA A 122 -3.65 14.62 15.86
C ALA A 122 -2.69 13.42 15.85
N LEU A 123 -2.61 12.69 14.73
CA LEU A 123 -1.65 11.60 14.56
C LEU A 123 -0.20 12.11 14.51
N ALA A 124 0.05 13.24 13.85
CA ALA A 124 1.38 13.84 13.78
C ALA A 124 1.90 14.27 15.15
N GLU A 125 1.04 14.85 15.99
CA GLU A 125 1.35 15.20 17.38
C GLU A 125 1.58 13.95 18.25
N TYR A 126 0.69 12.95 18.14
CA TYR A 126 0.81 11.70 18.88
C TYR A 126 2.14 10.99 18.60
N PHE A 127 2.62 10.99 17.35
CA PHE A 127 3.89 10.33 17.01
C PHE A 127 5.15 11.06 17.50
N THR A 128 4.99 12.29 17.99
CA THR A 128 6.08 13.08 18.60
C THR A 128 5.99 13.21 20.11
N SER A 129 4.88 12.77 20.71
CA SER A 129 4.72 12.63 22.16
C SER A 129 5.42 11.37 22.66
#